data_AF-A0A9E2BD29-F1
#
_entry.id   AF-A0A9E2BD29-F1
#
_cell.length_a   1.000
_cell.length_b   1.000
_cell.length_c   1.000
_cell.angle_alpha   90.00
_cell.angle_beta   90.00
_cell.angle_gamma   90.00
#
_symmetry.space_group_name_H-M   'P 1'
#
loop_
_entity.id
_entity.type
_entity.pdbx_description
1 polymer ?
#
loop_
_entity_poly.entity_id
_entity_poly.type
_entity_poly.pdbx_seq_one_letter_code
_entity_poly.pdbx_strand_id
1 'polypeptide(L)'
;MAELEQKLASLKEDLRQARDELRVQMHLAKADARDEWEKLEPKWDEFEERLDKLEDAAEDTAEDVGKALSSLGDEIKNGYERIRKAL
;
A
#
# COMPACT_ATOMS: atom_id res chain seq x y z
N MET A 1 5.73 9.84 17.77
CA MET A 1 4.50 9.70 16.95
C MET A 1 4.56 10.49 15.64
N ALA A 2 4.71 11.82 15.64
CA ALA A 2 4.63 12.65 14.42
C ALA A 2 5.49 12.21 13.22
N GLU A 3 6.72 11.71 13.44
CA GLU A 3 7.60 11.24 12.36
C GLU A 3 7.09 9.95 11.69
N LEU A 4 6.53 9.03 12.49
CA LEU A 4 5.95 7.78 11.99
C LEU A 4 4.68 8.04 11.17
N GLU A 5 3.81 8.90 11.69
CA GLU A 5 2.58 9.32 11.01
C GLU A 5 2.90 10.01 9.68
N GLN A 6 3.87 10.94 9.67
CA GLN A 6 4.29 11.61 8.44
C GLN A 6 4.87 10.63 7.41
N LYS A 7 5.67 9.65 7.87
CA LYS A 7 6.22 8.61 7.00
C LYS A 7 5.13 7.73 6.41
N LEU A 8 4.14 7.32 7.20
CA LEU A 8 3.02 6.49 6.74
C LEU A 8 2.09 7.27 5.81
N ALA A 9 1.85 8.56 6.07
CA ALA A 9 1.09 9.43 5.17
C ALA A 9 1.78 9.56 3.80
N SER A 10 3.09 9.80 3.77
CA SER A 10 3.87 9.82 2.52
C SER A 10 3.80 8.47 1.80
N LEU A 11 3.90 7.35 2.54
CA LEU A 11 3.78 6.02 1.96
C LEU A 11 2.39 5.77 1.36
N LYS A 12 1.32 6.22 2.03
CA LYS A 12 -0.06 6.15 1.52
C LYS A 12 -0.18 6.88 0.19
N GLU A 13 0.34 8.10 0.10
CA GLU A 13 0.31 8.89 -1.13
C GLU A 13 1.08 8.23 -2.28
N ASP A 14 2.29 7.75 -2.03
CA ASP A 14 3.12 7.05 -3.02
C ASP A 14 2.41 5.81 -3.57
N LEU A 15 1.85 4.98 -2.68
CA LEU A 15 1.12 3.78 -3.05
C LEU A 15 -0.16 4.10 -3.81
N ARG A 16 -0.89 5.15 -3.41
CA ARG A 16 -2.09 5.61 -4.10
C ARG A 16 -1.77 6.08 -5.51
N GLN A 17 -0.72 6.88 -5.69
CA GLN A 17 -0.30 7.32 -7.02
C GLN A 17 0.08 6.12 -7.89
N ALA A 18 0.88 5.19 -7.36
CA ALA A 18 1.26 3.97 -8.08
C ALA A 18 0.04 3.13 -8.46
N ARG A 19 -0.93 3.00 -7.56
CA ARG A 19 -2.20 2.30 -7.81
C ARG A 19 -2.98 2.98 -8.93
N ASP A 20 -3.15 4.28 -8.89
CA ASP A 20 -3.90 5.02 -9.92
C ASP A 20 -3.23 4.89 -11.30
N GLU A 21 -1.90 4.97 -11.38
CA GLU A 21 -1.12 4.73 -12.60
C GLU A 21 -1.34 3.29 -13.13
N LEU A 22 -1.16 2.30 -12.26
CA LEU A 22 -1.29 0.89 -12.63
C LEU A 22 -2.71 0.53 -13.04
N ARG A 23 -3.73 1.09 -12.38
CA ARG A 23 -5.14 0.88 -12.71
C ARG A 23 -5.45 1.34 -14.13
N VAL A 24 -4.88 2.46 -14.56
CA VAL A 24 -5.00 2.93 -15.95
C VAL A 24 -4.31 1.94 -16.89
N GLN A 25 -3.10 1.46 -16.58
CA GLN A 25 -2.40 0.53 -17.47
C GLN A 25 -2.98 -0.89 -17.47
N MET A 26 -3.74 -1.26 -16.44
CA MET A 26 -4.27 -2.61 -16.23
C MET A 26 -5.17 -3.08 -17.38
N HIS A 27 -5.85 -2.14 -18.06
CA HIS A 27 -6.69 -2.50 -19.21
C HIS A 27 -5.88 -3.06 -20.40
N LEU A 28 -4.57 -2.78 -20.50
CA LEU A 28 -3.66 -3.37 -21.51
C LEU A 28 -2.80 -4.51 -20.95
N ALA A 29 -2.86 -4.75 -19.63
CA ALA A 29 -2.02 -5.71 -18.96
C ALA A 29 -2.29 -7.14 -19.40
N LYS A 30 -1.21 -7.94 -19.46
CA LYS A 30 -1.27 -9.40 -19.61
C LYS A 30 -1.97 -10.04 -18.40
N ALA A 31 -2.48 -11.26 -18.58
CA ALA A 31 -3.16 -12.02 -17.53
C ALA A 31 -2.34 -12.10 -16.24
N ASP A 32 -1.05 -12.45 -16.32
CA ASP A 32 -0.17 -12.56 -15.15
C ASP A 32 -0.07 -11.25 -14.34
N ALA A 33 -0.03 -10.10 -15.02
CA ALA A 33 0.03 -8.79 -14.36
C ALA A 33 -1.32 -8.42 -13.70
N ARG A 34 -2.44 -8.85 -14.30
CA ARG A 34 -3.78 -8.70 -13.72
C ARG A 34 -3.98 -9.60 -12.51
N ASP A 35 -3.51 -10.85 -12.57
CA ASP A 35 -3.61 -11.79 -11.44
C ASP A 35 -2.81 -11.29 -10.23
N GLU A 36 -1.62 -10.73 -10.46
CA GLU A 36 -0.83 -10.12 -9.39
C GLU A 36 -1.50 -8.84 -8.86
N TRP A 37 -2.11 -8.03 -9.73
CA TRP A 37 -2.89 -6.86 -9.31
C TRP A 37 -4.05 -7.23 -8.40
N GLU A 38 -4.84 -8.24 -8.79
CA GLU A 38 -5.99 -8.72 -8.00
C GLU A 38 -5.58 -9.27 -6.63
N LYS A 39 -4.36 -9.75 -6.46
CA LYS A 39 -3.81 -10.17 -5.15
C LYS A 39 -3.34 -9.00 -4.28
N LEU A 40 -2.97 -7.87 -4.88
CA LEU A 40 -2.47 -6.70 -4.17
C LEU A 40 -3.57 -5.74 -3.75
N GLU A 41 -4.65 -5.61 -4.51
CA GLU A 41 -5.77 -4.71 -4.17
C GLU A 41 -6.35 -4.98 -2.77
N PRO A 42 -6.59 -6.23 -2.34
CA PRO A 42 -7.05 -6.49 -0.97
C PRO A 42 -6.06 -6.05 0.11
N LYS A 43 -4.76 -6.12 -0.17
CA LYS A 43 -3.71 -5.67 0.75
C LYS A 43 -3.67 -4.16 0.85
N TRP A 44 -3.91 -3.47 -0.27
CA TRP A 44 -4.09 -2.02 -0.29
C TRP A 44 -5.28 -1.60 0.58
N ASP A 45 -6.42 -2.26 0.44
CA ASP A 45 -7.61 -1.97 1.25
C ASP A 45 -7.34 -2.22 2.75
N GLU A 46 -6.65 -3.32 3.08
CA GLU A 46 -6.21 -3.61 4.46
C GLU A 46 -5.24 -2.55 5.00
N PHE A 47 -4.33 -2.06 4.16
CA PHE A 47 -3.39 -1.00 4.52
C PHE A 47 -4.12 0.30 4.84
N GLU A 48 -5.07 0.73 4.00
CA GLU A 48 -5.87 1.94 4.26
C GLU A 48 -6.67 1.80 5.55
N GLU A 49 -7.37 0.68 5.74
CA GLU A 49 -8.19 0.46 6.94
C GLU A 49 -7.34 0.48 8.23
N ARG A 50 -6.17 -0.14 8.20
CA ARG A 50 -5.27 -0.16 9.36
C ARG A 50 -4.62 1.19 9.63
N LEU A 51 -4.33 1.97 8.58
CA LEU A 51 -3.75 3.29 8.71
C LEU A 51 -4.77 4.26 9.32
N ASP A 52 -6.02 4.22 8.87
CA ASP A 52 -7.08 5.04 9.45
C ASP A 52 -7.30 4.69 10.93
N LYS A 53 -7.21 3.40 11.31
CA LYS A 53 -7.27 2.97 12.72
C LYS A 53 -6.06 3.41 13.55
N LEU A 54 -4.90 3.62 12.93
CA LEU A 54 -3.69 4.07 13.62
C LEU A 54 -3.85 5.51 14.11
N GLU A 55 -4.51 6.37 13.35
CA GLU A 55 -4.75 7.78 13.72
C GLU A 55 -5.54 7.90 15.03
N ASP A 56 -6.42 6.93 15.31
CA ASP A 56 -7.23 6.88 16.53
C ASP A 56 -6.59 6.04 17.67
N ALA A 57 -5.42 5.42 17.44
CA ALA A 57 -4.82 4.49 18.39
C ALA A 57 -3.99 5.18 19.49
N ALA A 58 -3.94 4.54 20.66
CA ALA A 58 -3.03 4.97 21.74
C ALA A 58 -1.55 4.75 21.34
N GLU A 59 -0.65 5.60 21.84
CA GLU A 59 0.78 5.65 21.46
C GLU A 59 1.49 4.29 21.55
N ASP A 60 1.30 3.54 22.63
CA ASP A 60 1.90 2.21 22.81
C ASP A 60 1.42 1.17 21.78
N THR A 61 0.17 1.27 21.33
CA THR A 61 -0.39 0.39 20.28
C THR A 61 0.06 0.84 18.89
N ALA A 62 0.26 2.15 18.72
CA ALA A 62 0.56 2.76 17.46
C ALA A 62 1.97 2.41 16.94
N GLU A 63 2.95 2.16 17.83
CA GLU A 63 4.28 1.74 17.40
C GLU A 63 4.28 0.37 16.69
N ASP A 64 3.64 -0.63 17.30
CA ASP A 64 3.57 -1.98 16.74
C ASP A 64 2.70 -2.04 15.48
N VAL A 65 1.55 -1.33 15.49
CA VAL A 65 0.69 -1.21 14.31
C VAL A 65 1.40 -0.46 13.18
N GLY A 66 2.15 0.60 13.48
CA GLY A 66 2.91 1.37 12.49
C GLY A 66 4.04 0.56 11.84
N LYS A 67 4.70 -0.34 12.58
CA LYS A 67 5.67 -1.29 12.01
C LYS A 67 4.98 -2.26 11.05
N ALA A 68 3.85 -2.84 11.46
CA ALA A 68 3.08 -3.75 10.61
C ALA A 68 2.58 -3.05 9.33
N LEU A 69 2.10 -1.81 9.44
CA LEU A 69 1.70 -0.97 8.31
C LEU A 69 2.86 -0.69 7.37
N SER A 70 4.04 -0.34 7.91
CA SER A 70 5.23 -0.09 7.09
C SER A 70 5.60 -1.33 6.26
N SER A 71 5.61 -2.52 6.89
CA SER A 71 5.90 -3.77 6.18
C SER A 71 4.85 -4.12 5.13
N LEU A 72 3.57 -3.92 5.42
CA LEU A 72 2.49 -4.14 4.47
C LEU A 72 2.59 -3.17 3.27
N GLY A 73 2.87 -1.89 3.54
CA GLY A 73 3.06 -0.88 2.51
C GLY A 73 4.27 -1.19 1.62
N ASP A 74 5.39 -1.66 2.19
CA ASP A 74 6.55 -2.12 1.42
C ASP A 74 6.21 -3.33 0.54
N GLU A 75 5.41 -4.27 1.03
CA GLU A 75 4.96 -5.43 0.24
C GLU A 75 4.11 -4.99 -0.97
N ILE A 76 3.15 -4.08 -0.75
CA ILE A 76 2.31 -3.52 -1.81
C ILE A 76 3.17 -2.77 -2.83
N LYS A 77 4.09 -1.91 -2.36
CA LYS A 77 5.01 -1.15 -3.21
C LYS A 77 5.82 -2.07 -4.12
N ASN A 78 6.44 -3.09 -3.55
CA ASN A 78 7.22 -4.07 -4.30
C ASN A 78 6.33 -4.82 -5.31
N GLY A 79 5.10 -5.15 -4.94
CA GLY A 79 4.11 -5.75 -5.84
C GLY A 79 3.78 -4.84 -7.03
N TYR A 80 3.46 -3.58 -6.77
CA TYR A 80 3.20 -2.57 -7.80
C TYR A 80 4.40 -2.37 -8.74
N GLU A 81 5.63 -2.34 -8.19
CA GLU A 81 6.84 -2.27 -9.02
C GLU A 81 7.02 -3.49 -9.92
N ARG A 82 6.68 -4.70 -9.45
CA ARG A 82 6.72 -5.92 -10.27
C ARG A 82 5.70 -5.86 -11.40
N ILE A 83 4.48 -5.41 -11.11
CA ILE A 83 3.44 -5.23 -12.14
C ILE A 83 3.91 -4.20 -13.16
N ARG A 84 4.41 -3.04 -12.72
CA ARG A 84 4.94 -2.00 -13.59
C ARG A 84 6.04 -2.49 -14.54
N LYS A 85 6.87 -3.44 -14.10
CA LYS A 85 7.91 -4.07 -14.93
C LYS A 85 7.37 -5.13 -15.90
N ALA A 86 6.18 -5.67 -15.63
CA ALA A 86 5.53 -6.72 -16.41
C ALA A 86 4.53 -6.20 -17.47
N LEU A 87 4.11 -4.94 -17.33
CA LEU A 87 3.33 -4.18 -18.31
C LEU A 87 4.18 -3.82 -19.54
#